data_AF-A0A9E4FSS8-F1
#
_entry.id   AF-A0A9E4FSS8-F1
#
_cell.length_a   1.000
_cell.length_b   1.000
_cell.length_c   1.000
_cell.angle_alpha   90.00
_cell.angle_beta   90.00
_cell.angle_gamma   90.00
#
_symmetry.space_group_name_H-M   'P 1'
#
loop_
_entity.id
_entity.type
_entity.pdbx_description
1 polymer ?
#
loop_
_entity_poly.entity_id
_entity_poly.type
_entity_poly.pdbx_seq_one_letter_code
_entity_poly.pdbx_strand_id
1 'polypeptide(L)'
;MPMPLQAIRFIDETVTVEFDREPVRIKNPHCPDRFVWDGELFAVETLLEEWRDHSRHGRMARNMRPSNKARALKTGSWGVGRIYFRIATAQGRFFDLYYNRAPVSGAPEGQWILYRELGDVN
;
A
#
# COMPACT_ATOMS: atom_id res chain seq x y z
N MET A 1 15.51 -4.36 21.27
CA MET A 1 15.86 -4.56 19.84
C MET A 1 14.55 -4.68 19.07
N PRO A 2 14.34 -3.97 17.95
CA PRO A 2 13.21 -4.27 17.10
C PRO A 2 13.35 -5.71 16.60
N MET A 3 12.36 -6.55 16.88
CA MET A 3 12.32 -7.93 16.41
C MET A 3 12.09 -7.95 14.90
N PRO A 4 12.69 -8.89 14.16
CA PRO A 4 12.48 -9.00 12.73
C PRO A 4 11.06 -9.51 12.46
N LEU A 5 10.22 -8.64 11.90
CA LEU A 5 8.88 -9.00 11.44
C LEU A 5 8.95 -9.81 10.13
N GLN A 6 8.32 -10.97 10.09
CA GLN A 6 8.20 -11.79 8.88
C GLN A 6 6.74 -12.07 8.52
N ALA A 7 6.51 -12.36 7.24
CA ALA A 7 5.19 -12.71 6.73
C ALA A 7 4.71 -14.03 7.34
N ILE A 8 3.63 -13.97 8.11
CA ILE A 8 2.97 -15.17 8.65
C ILE A 8 1.75 -15.56 7.81
N ARG A 9 1.13 -14.60 7.11
CA ARG A 9 -0.02 -14.83 6.23
C ARG A 9 -0.01 -13.85 5.07
N PHE A 10 -0.10 -14.35 3.84
CA PHE A 10 -0.38 -13.53 2.66
C PHE A 10 -1.90 -13.43 2.46
N ILE A 11 -2.38 -12.22 2.15
CA ILE A 11 -3.80 -11.89 2.08
C ILE A 11 -4.13 -11.41 0.65
N ASP A 12 -3.52 -10.32 0.20
CA ASP A 12 -3.74 -9.67 -1.11
C ASP A 12 -5.23 -9.36 -1.41
N GLU A 13 -5.95 -8.89 -0.39
CA GLU A 13 -7.36 -8.55 -0.47
C GLU A 13 -7.59 -7.04 -0.50
N THR A 14 -8.62 -6.60 -1.21
CA THR A 14 -9.02 -5.18 -1.20
C THR A 14 -9.69 -4.84 0.12
N VAL A 15 -9.23 -3.76 0.75
CA VAL A 15 -9.75 -3.28 2.04
C VAL A 15 -10.29 -1.87 1.92
N THR A 16 -11.23 -1.53 2.78
CA THR A 16 -11.69 -0.14 2.93
C THR A 16 -10.85 0.52 3.99
N VAL A 17 -10.42 1.76 3.76
CA VAL A 17 -9.64 2.54 4.72
C VAL A 17 -10.39 3.80 5.12
N GLU A 18 -10.10 4.27 6.34
CA GLU A 18 -10.63 5.52 6.86
C GLU A 18 -9.48 6.43 7.27
N PHE A 19 -9.73 7.74 7.13
CA PHE A 19 -8.82 8.79 7.57
C PHE A 19 -9.56 9.71 8.53
N ASP A 20 -8.94 10.03 9.65
CA ASP A 20 -9.39 11.08 10.56
C ASP A 20 -9.21 12.46 9.93
N ARG A 21 -8.23 12.60 9.02
CA ARG A 21 -8.05 13.78 8.17
C ARG A 21 -7.98 13.39 6.71
N GLU A 22 -8.93 13.88 5.92
CA GLU A 22 -8.99 13.57 4.49
C GLU A 22 -7.65 13.85 3.79
N PRO A 23 -7.14 12.90 2.99
CA PRO A 23 -5.88 13.08 2.30
C PRO A 23 -5.98 14.22 1.27
N VAL A 24 -5.10 15.22 1.43
CA VAL A 24 -4.99 16.38 0.52
C VAL A 24 -4.75 15.96 -0.94
N ARG A 25 -4.19 14.76 -1.17
CA ARG A 25 -3.94 14.19 -2.50
C ARG A 25 -4.35 12.72 -2.56
N ILE A 26 -5.52 12.45 -3.13
CA ILE A 26 -6.08 11.10 -3.30
C ILE A 26 -5.09 10.13 -4.00
N LYS A 27 -4.32 10.58 -4.99
CA LYS A 27 -3.36 9.73 -5.73
C LYS A 27 -1.99 9.53 -5.04
N ASN A 28 -1.78 10.16 -3.90
CA ASN A 28 -0.61 9.97 -3.06
C ASN A 28 -1.05 10.08 -1.59
N PRO A 29 -1.86 9.12 -1.12
CA PRO A 29 -2.39 9.17 0.23
C PRO A 29 -1.28 8.94 1.26
N HIS A 30 -1.51 9.43 2.47
CA HIS A 30 -0.72 9.07 3.64
C HIS A 30 -1.18 7.71 4.18
N CYS A 31 -0.48 7.18 5.19
CA CYS A 31 -0.93 5.99 5.89
C CYS A 31 -2.37 6.23 6.43
N PRO A 32 -3.30 5.29 6.24
CA PRO A 32 -4.64 5.42 6.80
C PRO A 32 -4.59 5.32 8.33
N ASP A 33 -5.59 5.91 8.98
CA ASP A 33 -5.77 5.82 10.43
C ASP A 33 -6.47 4.51 10.82
N ARG A 34 -7.33 3.99 9.94
CA ARG A 34 -8.02 2.71 10.13
C ARG A 34 -8.24 1.97 8.82
N PHE A 35 -8.42 0.66 8.90
CA PHE A 35 -8.87 -0.16 7.77
C PHE A 35 -9.82 -1.26 8.22
N VAL A 36 -10.74 -1.65 7.33
CA VAL A 36 -11.70 -2.73 7.56
C VAL A 36 -11.27 -3.96 6.76
N TRP A 37 -11.09 -5.07 7.45
CA TRP A 37 -10.76 -6.37 6.86
C TRP A 37 -11.56 -7.47 7.55
N ASP A 38 -12.16 -8.38 6.77
CA ASP A 38 -13.03 -9.46 7.25
C ASP A 38 -14.17 -9.00 8.18
N GLY A 39 -14.71 -7.79 7.92
CA GLY A 39 -15.76 -7.18 8.76
C GLY A 39 -15.27 -6.60 10.09
N GLU A 40 -13.98 -6.70 10.39
CA GLU A 40 -13.34 -6.15 11.58
C GLU A 40 -12.61 -4.84 11.27
N LEU A 41 -12.70 -3.87 12.17
CA LEU A 41 -12.03 -2.57 12.06
C LEU A 41 -10.69 -2.62 12.81
N PHE A 42 -9.62 -2.34 12.09
CA PHE A 42 -8.25 -2.27 12.61
C PHE A 42 -7.80 -0.81 12.67
N ALA A 43 -7.53 -0.32 13.89
CA ALA A 43 -6.95 1.00 14.09
C ALA A 43 -5.42 0.94 13.97
N VAL A 44 -4.86 1.81 13.15
CA VAL A 44 -3.42 1.98 12.98
C VAL A 44 -2.89 2.75 14.18
N GLU A 45 -2.03 2.12 14.97
CA GLU A 45 -1.40 2.74 16.13
C GLU A 45 -0.06 3.37 15.76
N THR A 46 0.75 2.66 14.98
CA THR A 46 2.08 3.14 14.59
C THR A 46 2.40 2.75 13.15
N LEU A 47 2.86 3.72 12.36
CA LEU A 47 3.51 3.48 11.08
C LEU A 47 4.97 3.09 11.34
N LEU A 48 5.34 1.85 11.00
CA LEU A 48 6.69 1.34 11.17
C LEU A 48 7.58 1.67 9.97
N GLU A 49 7.05 1.57 8.75
CA GLU A 49 7.80 1.80 7.52
C GLU A 49 6.87 2.27 6.39
N GLU A 50 7.29 3.27 5.60
CA GLU A 50 6.65 3.66 4.34
C GLU A 50 7.68 3.53 3.22
N TRP A 51 7.32 2.83 2.14
CA TRP A 51 8.16 2.79 0.95
C TRP A 51 7.31 2.80 -0.32
N ARG A 52 7.93 3.21 -1.43
CA ARG A 52 7.25 3.36 -2.71
C ARG A 52 7.90 2.48 -3.75
N ASP A 53 7.07 1.71 -4.43
CA ASP A 53 7.48 0.95 -5.59
C ASP A 53 7.02 1.67 -6.86
N HIS A 54 7.98 2.20 -7.59
CA HIS A 54 7.74 2.91 -8.85
C HIS A 54 7.66 1.95 -10.05
N SER A 55 7.73 0.64 -9.82
CA SER A 55 7.53 -0.39 -10.83
C SER A 55 6.16 -0.27 -11.49
N ARG A 56 6.11 -0.39 -12.81
CA ARG A 56 4.85 -0.51 -13.56
C ARG A 56 4.45 -1.97 -13.65
N HIS A 57 3.28 -2.33 -13.15
CA HIS A 57 2.71 -3.68 -13.24
C HIS A 57 1.56 -3.75 -14.25
N GLY A 58 1.21 -4.96 -14.71
CA GLY A 58 0.03 -5.23 -15.55
C GLY A 58 0.11 -4.70 -17.00
N ARG A 59 -1.03 -4.25 -17.55
CA ARG A 59 -1.17 -3.78 -18.96
C ARG A 59 -0.20 -2.64 -19.31
N MET A 60 0.22 -1.86 -18.31
CA MET A 60 1.16 -0.73 -18.45
C MET A 60 2.63 -1.15 -18.58
N ALA A 61 2.98 -2.40 -18.23
CA ALA A 61 4.30 -2.94 -18.52
C ALA A 61 4.53 -3.18 -20.03
N ARG A 62 3.45 -3.41 -20.78
CA ARG A 62 3.48 -3.77 -22.21
C ARG A 62 3.45 -2.57 -23.17
N ASN A 63 3.22 -1.35 -22.68
CA ASN A 63 2.95 -0.17 -23.51
C ASN A 63 4.10 0.87 -23.43
N MET A 64 5.35 0.43 -23.59
CA MET A 64 6.54 1.28 -23.39
C MET A 64 7.28 1.61 -24.70
N ARG A 65 7.42 2.91 -24.98
CA ARG A 65 8.46 3.44 -25.89
C ARG A 65 9.78 3.65 -25.11
N PRO A 66 10.96 3.36 -25.68
CA PRO A 66 12.24 3.31 -24.95
C PRO A 66 12.72 4.65 -24.33
N SER A 67 12.32 5.78 -24.90
CA SER A 67 12.86 7.11 -24.58
C SER A 67 12.49 7.65 -23.19
N ASN A 68 11.45 7.13 -22.54
CA ASN A 68 10.98 7.63 -21.23
C ASN A 68 11.40 6.76 -20.04
N LYS A 69 12.21 5.72 -20.27
CA LYS A 69 12.51 4.65 -19.29
C LYS A 69 13.30 5.15 -18.07
N ALA A 70 14.40 5.87 -18.30
CA ALA A 70 15.31 6.27 -17.21
C ALA A 70 14.72 7.30 -16.24
N ARG A 71 13.89 8.23 -16.73
CA ARG A 71 13.26 9.27 -15.88
C ARG A 71 12.05 8.74 -15.13
N ALA A 72 11.24 7.87 -15.75
CA ALA A 72 10.06 7.28 -15.09
C ALA A 72 10.44 6.26 -13.99
N LEU A 73 11.55 5.54 -14.14
CA LEU A 73 12.11 4.67 -13.08
C LEU A 73 12.65 5.48 -11.90
N LYS A 74 13.31 6.62 -12.16
CA LYS A 74 13.86 7.51 -11.10
C LYS A 74 12.82 8.37 -10.40
N THR A 75 11.82 8.89 -11.12
CA THR A 75 10.91 9.94 -10.62
C THR A 75 9.48 9.41 -10.39
N GLY A 76 9.18 8.18 -10.82
CA GLY A 76 7.82 7.68 -10.94
C GLY A 76 7.08 8.33 -12.12
N SER A 77 6.00 7.69 -12.59
CA SER A 77 5.05 8.30 -13.51
C SER A 77 3.76 8.63 -12.78
N TRP A 78 3.16 9.79 -13.07
CA TRP A 78 1.89 10.21 -12.48
C TRP A 78 0.83 9.12 -12.73
N GLY A 79 0.31 8.48 -11.68
CA GLY A 79 -0.74 7.45 -11.79
C GLY A 79 -0.28 5.99 -11.97
N VAL A 80 0.97 5.66 -11.65
CA VAL A 80 1.48 4.27 -11.67
C VAL A 80 2.46 4.01 -10.53
N GLY A 81 2.44 2.81 -9.97
CA GLY A 81 3.24 2.41 -8.80
C GLY A 81 2.38 2.02 -7.59
N ARG A 82 3.02 1.47 -6.57
CA ARG A 82 2.41 1.08 -5.29
C ARG A 82 3.06 1.85 -4.16
N ILE A 83 2.28 2.30 -3.19
CA ILE A 83 2.79 2.90 -1.96
C ILE A 83 2.52 1.91 -0.85
N TYR A 84 3.57 1.40 -0.22
CA TYR A 84 3.47 0.40 0.84
C TYR A 84 3.62 1.06 2.20
N PHE A 85 2.89 0.52 3.17
CA PHE A 85 2.90 0.91 4.56
C PHE A 85 2.98 -0.34 5.41
N ARG A 86 4.02 -0.43 6.24
CA ARG A 86 4.09 -1.40 7.34
C ARG A 86 3.58 -0.75 8.60
N ILE A 87 2.56 -1.32 9.21
CA ILE A 87 1.88 -0.75 10.35
C ILE A 87 1.80 -1.74 11.52
N ALA A 88 1.75 -1.18 12.72
CA ALA A 88 1.27 -1.84 13.93
C ALA A 88 -0.14 -1.33 14.23
N THR A 89 -1.03 -2.25 14.57
CA THR A 89 -2.40 -1.95 14.97
C THR A 89 -2.52 -1.90 16.48
N ALA A 90 -3.53 -1.18 17.00
CA ALA A 90 -3.81 -1.09 18.43
C ALA A 90 -4.11 -2.45 19.11
N GLN A 91 -4.34 -3.50 18.31
CA GLN A 91 -4.58 -4.87 18.76
C GLN A 91 -3.28 -5.69 18.84
N GLY A 92 -2.12 -5.07 18.61
CA GLY A 92 -0.82 -5.72 18.62
C GLY A 92 -0.50 -6.56 17.37
N ARG A 93 -1.28 -6.42 16.29
CA ARG A 93 -1.05 -7.10 15.01
C ARG A 93 -0.29 -6.19 14.04
N PHE A 94 0.54 -6.80 13.20
CA PHE A 94 1.35 -6.10 12.22
C PHE A 94 0.92 -6.45 10.81
N PHE A 95 0.84 -5.44 9.94
CA PHE A 95 0.42 -5.64 8.56
C PHE A 95 1.25 -4.82 7.58
N ASP A 96 1.43 -5.37 6.39
CA ASP A 96 1.82 -4.58 5.22
C ASP A 96 0.57 -4.30 4.38
N LEU A 97 0.27 -3.02 4.15
CA LEU A 97 -0.78 -2.54 3.25
C LEU A 97 -0.12 -1.83 2.07
N TYR A 98 -0.80 -1.77 0.93
CA TYR A 98 -0.39 -0.87 -0.14
C TYR A 98 -1.55 -0.20 -0.87
N TYR A 99 -1.30 1.04 -1.28
CA TYR A 99 -2.14 1.76 -2.21
C TYR A 99 -1.68 1.51 -3.65
N ASN A 100 -2.50 0.79 -4.41
CA ASN A 100 -2.29 0.55 -5.82
C ASN A 100 -2.84 1.71 -6.64
N ARG A 101 -1.94 2.53 -7.20
CA ARG A 101 -2.29 3.70 -8.01
C ARG A 101 -2.69 3.36 -9.44
N ALA A 102 -2.56 2.11 -9.86
CA ALA A 102 -2.93 1.70 -11.20
C ALA A 102 -4.46 1.81 -11.36
N PRO A 103 -4.96 2.53 -12.38
CA PRO A 103 -6.39 2.67 -12.58
C PRO A 103 -6.99 1.31 -12.92
N VAL A 104 -8.01 0.92 -12.16
CA VAL A 104 -8.86 -0.26 -12.42
C VAL A 104 -10.29 0.20 -12.71
N SER A 105 -11.04 -0.60 -13.48
CA SER A 105 -12.43 -0.26 -13.81
C SER A 105 -13.25 -0.17 -12.52
N GLY A 106 -13.84 1.00 -12.23
CA GLY A 106 -14.61 1.26 -11.01
C GLY A 106 -13.83 1.93 -9.87
N ALA A 107 -12.49 2.03 -9.95
CA ALA A 107 -11.66 2.77 -8.98
C ALA A 107 -10.55 3.54 -9.72
N PRO A 108 -10.89 4.67 -10.38
CA PRO A 108 -9.94 5.44 -11.19
C PRO A 108 -8.87 6.18 -10.35
N GLU A 109 -9.12 6.38 -9.05
CA GLU A 109 -8.19 6.93 -8.09
C GLU A 109 -7.09 5.95 -7.66
N GLY A 110 -7.41 4.65 -7.59
CA GLY A 110 -6.57 3.58 -7.03
C GLY A 110 -7.35 2.75 -6.01
N GLN A 111 -6.72 1.72 -5.45
CA GLN A 111 -7.34 0.82 -4.47
C GLN A 111 -6.36 0.45 -3.35
N TRP A 112 -6.90 0.26 -2.14
CA TRP A 112 -6.15 -0.20 -0.99
C TRP A 112 -6.18 -1.71 -0.90
N ILE A 113 -5.00 -2.31 -0.77
CA ILE A 113 -4.84 -3.76 -0.66
C ILE A 113 -4.13 -4.07 0.65
N LEU A 114 -4.68 -5.00 1.42
CA LEU A 114 -4.00 -5.63 2.54
C LEU A 114 -3.14 -6.76 2.01
N TYR A 115 -1.81 -6.61 2.06
CA TYR A 115 -0.91 -7.54 1.39
C TYR A 115 -0.64 -8.77 2.24
N ARG A 116 -0.23 -8.56 3.49
CA ARG A 116 0.16 -9.65 4.39
C ARG A 116 0.10 -9.22 5.84
N GLU A 117 -0.15 -10.20 6.69
CA GLU A 117 0.06 -10.11 8.12
C GLU A 117 1.49 -10.52 8.47
N LEU A 118 2.08 -9.81 9.42
CA LEU A 118 3.42 -10.05 9.93
C LEU A 118 3.35 -10.51 11.38
N GLY A 119 4.29 -11.37 11.76
CA GLY A 119 4.48 -11.81 13.12
C GLY A 119 5.96 -11.76 13.50
N ASP A 120 6.20 -11.75 14.81
CA ASP A 120 7.53 -11.93 15.35
C ASP A 120 8.01 -13.36 15.09
N VAL A 121 9.29 -13.48 14.74
CA VAL A 121 9.97 -14.76 14.62
C VAL A 121 10.88 -14.88 15.82
N ASN A 122 10.56 -15.84 16.68
CA ASN A 122 11.34 -16.18 17.88
C ASN A 122 12.59 -16.99 17.49
#